data_AF-A0A4Y3R2E5-F1
#
_entry.id   AF-A0A4Y3R2E5-F1
#
_cell.length_a   1.000
_cell.length_b   1.000
_cell.length_c   1.000
_cell.angle_alpha   90.00
_cell.angle_beta   90.00
_cell.angle_gamma   90.00
#
_symmetry.space_group_name_H-M   'P 1'
#
loop_
_entity.id
_entity.type
_entity.pdbx_description
1 polymer ?
#
loop_
_entity_poly.entity_id
_entity_poly.type
_entity_poly.pdbx_seq_one_letter_code
_entity_poly.pdbx_strand_id
1 'polypeptide(L)' 'MPVPLPDEGEETCDRHRSAMQDQVALAEIELCGELMIAASAAEGPLSAARIDEVLGGAPGGGREEGPRPARRAE' A
#
# COMPACT_ATOMS: atom_id res chain seq x y z
N MET A 1 2.55 18.09 -45.30
CA MET A 1 3.00 18.13 -43.90
C MET A 1 2.89 16.72 -43.36
N PRO A 2 3.99 16.03 -43.04
CA PRO A 2 3.89 14.72 -42.39
C PRO A 2 3.42 14.94 -40.95
N VAL A 3 2.43 14.16 -40.53
CA VAL A 3 1.99 14.11 -39.14
C VAL A 3 3.07 13.40 -38.33
N PRO A 4 3.58 13.98 -37.22
CA PRO A 4 4.47 13.25 -36.33
C PRO A 4 3.68 12.10 -35.70
N LEU A 5 4.25 10.89 -35.78
CA LEU A 5 3.77 9.74 -35.02
C LEU A 5 4.10 9.97 -33.53
N PRO A 6 3.23 9.56 -32.60
CA PRO A 6 3.53 9.65 -31.17
C PRO A 6 4.83 8.92 -30.83
N ASP A 7 5.59 9.51 -29.91
CA ASP A 7 6.83 8.96 -29.39
C ASP A 7 6.47 7.79 -28.44
N GLU A 8 6.34 6.58 -29.02
CA GLU A 8 5.82 5.36 -28.35
C GLU A 8 6.71 4.83 -27.20
N GLY A 9 7.77 5.56 -26.82
CA GLY A 9 8.78 5.15 -25.84
C GLY A 9 8.45 5.50 -24.38
N GLU A 10 7.72 6.58 -24.12
CA GLU A 10 7.52 7.11 -22.76
C GLU A 10 6.22 6.60 -22.10
N GLU A 11 5.15 6.39 -22.87
CA GLU A 11 3.81 6.06 -22.36
C GLU A 11 3.71 4.67 -21.70
N THR A 12 4.56 3.73 -22.10
CA THR A 12 4.56 2.35 -21.58
C THR A 12 5.13 2.25 -20.17
N CYS A 13 6.13 3.08 -19.84
CA CYS A 13 6.73 3.13 -18.50
C CYS A 13 5.76 3.74 -17.48
N ASP A 14 5.07 4.82 -17.85
CA ASP A 14 4.05 5.45 -17.01
C ASP A 14 2.85 4.55 -16.78
N ARG A 15 2.38 3.85 -17.82
CA ARG A 15 1.28 2.88 -17.68
C ARG A 15 1.66 1.71 -16.78
N HIS A 16 2.89 1.20 -16.90
CA HIS A 16 3.38 0.13 -16.04
C HIS A 16 3.52 0.57 -14.58
N ARG A 17 4.03 1.79 -14.35
CA ARG A 17 4.09 2.39 -13.02
C ARG A 17 2.69 2.52 -12.42
N SER A 18 1.72 3.05 -13.17
CA SER A 18 0.32 3.16 -12.71
C SER A 18 -0.26 1.80 -12.37
N ALA A 19 -0.09 0.81 -13.24
CA ALA A 19 -0.59 -0.55 -12.98
C ALA A 19 0.06 -1.16 -11.73
N MET A 20 1.36 -0.96 -11.50
CA MET A 20 2.03 -1.40 -10.26
C MET A 20 1.48 -0.68 -9.01
N GLN A 21 1.20 0.62 -9.09
CA GLN A 21 0.57 1.36 -7.99
C GLN A 21 -0.86 0.87 -7.72
N ASP A 22 -1.63 0.57 -8.75
CA ASP A 22 -2.99 0.02 -8.62
C ASP A 22 -2.98 -1.36 -7.95
N GLN A 23 -1.98 -2.20 -8.27
CA GLN A 23 -1.80 -3.50 -7.60
C GLN A 23 -1.44 -3.35 -6.12
N VAL A 24 -0.59 -2.39 -5.77
CA VAL A 24 -0.25 -2.08 -4.36
C VAL A 24 -1.49 -1.57 -3.62
N ALA A 25 -2.24 -0.64 -4.21
CA ALA A 25 -3.46 -0.11 -3.61
C ALA A 25 -4.52 -1.21 -3.43
N LEU A 26 -4.67 -2.10 -4.40
CA LEU A 26 -5.61 -3.22 -4.31
C LEU A 26 -5.23 -4.18 -3.17
N ALA A 27 -3.93 -4.51 -3.05
CA ALA A 27 -3.43 -5.33 -1.95
C ALA A 27 -3.67 -4.66 -0.59
N GLU A 28 -3.52 -3.34 -0.48
CA GLU A 28 -3.82 -2.60 0.74
C GLU A 28 -5.31 -2.61 1.08
N ILE A 29 -6.18 -2.45 0.09
CA ILE A 29 -7.64 -2.52 0.27
C ILE A 29 -8.05 -3.90 0.78
N GLU A 30 -7.53 -4.96 0.19
CA GLU A 30 -7.81 -6.34 0.58
C GLU A 30 -7.38 -6.59 2.04
N LEU A 31 -6.16 -6.18 2.38
CA LEU A 31 -5.62 -6.24 3.73
C LEU A 31 -6.42 -5.44 4.77
N CYS A 32 -6.88 -4.24 4.39
CA CYS A 32 -7.74 -3.41 5.26
C CYS A 32 -9.09 -4.09 5.50
N GLY A 33 -9.64 -4.78 4.50
CA GLY A 33 -10.85 -5.59 4.63
C GLY A 33 -10.66 -6.72 5.65
N GLU A 34 -9.54 -7.44 5.56
CA GLU A 34 -9.19 -8.51 6.50
C GLU A 34 -9.08 -7.99 7.94
N LEU A 35 -8.41 -6.85 8.15
CA LEU A 35 -8.31 -6.21 9.46
C LEU A 35 -9.66 -5.77 10.01
N MET A 36 -10.55 -5.24 9.16
CA MET A 36 -11.90 -4.82 9.57
C MET A 36 -12.77 -6.02 10.00
N ILE A 37 -12.65 -7.14 9.29
CA ILE A 37 -13.32 -8.39 9.67
C ILE A 37 -12.77 -8.90 11.00
N ALA A 38 -11.44 -8.95 11.16
CA ALA A 38 -10.80 -9.38 12.40
C ALA A 38 -11.22 -8.51 13.60
N ALA A 39 -11.27 -7.20 13.41
CA ALA A 39 -11.71 -6.26 14.44
C ALA A 39 -13.19 -6.45 14.78
N SER A 40 -14.04 -6.68 13.79
CA SER A 40 -15.48 -6.89 13.99
C SER A 40 -15.79 -8.21 14.70
N ALA A 41 -14.94 -9.22 14.53
CA ALA A 41 -15.04 -10.51 15.23
C ALA A 41 -14.47 -10.46 16.66
N ALA A 42 -13.69 -9.44 16.99
CA ALA A 42 -13.11 -9.28 18.32
C ALA A 42 -14.12 -8.65 19.29
N GLU A 43 -14.04 -9.02 20.56
CA GLU A 43 -14.87 -8.41 21.63
C GLU A 43 -14.42 -6.98 22.00
N GLY A 44 -13.36 -6.48 21.36
CA GLY A 44 -12.76 -5.17 21.62
C GLY A 44 -11.64 -4.85 20.63
N PRO A 45 -10.83 -3.81 20.90
CA PRO A 45 -9.71 -3.45 20.04
C PRO A 45 -8.74 -4.60 19.80
N LEU A 46 -8.26 -4.75 18.56
CA LEU A 46 -7.26 -5.76 18.23
C LEU A 46 -5.97 -5.53 19.01
N SER A 47 -5.40 -6.62 19.53
CA SER A 47 -4.06 -6.58 20.12
C SER A 47 -3.01 -6.44 19.03
N ALA A 48 -1.84 -5.87 19.36
CA ALA A 48 -0.73 -5.74 18.43
C ALA A 48 -0.33 -7.10 17.81
N ALA A 49 -0.26 -8.16 18.63
CA ALA A 49 0.04 -9.50 18.15
C ALA A 49 -0.99 -10.02 17.14
N ARG A 50 -2.29 -9.70 17.33
CA ARG A 50 -3.35 -10.10 16.40
C ARG A 50 -3.29 -9.29 15.11
N ILE A 51 -2.90 -8.02 15.18
CA ILE A 51 -2.65 -7.18 14.01
C ILE A 51 -1.48 -7.75 13.20
N ASP A 52 -0.35 -8.07 13.85
CA ASP A 52 0.82 -8.63 13.17
C ASP A 52 0.52 -9.99 12.51
N GLU A 53 -0.27 -10.84 13.17
CA GLU A 53 -0.75 -12.11 12.61
C GLU A 53 -1.54 -11.90 11.31
N VAL A 54 -2.49 -10.95 11.28
CA VAL A 54 -3.29 -10.62 10.09
C VAL A 54 -2.43 -9.97 9.00
N LEU A 55 -1.44 -9.16 9.39
CA LEU A 55 -0.48 -8.56 8.46
C LEU A 55 0.56 -9.56 7.93
N GLY A 56 0.55 -10.82 8.39
CA GLY A 56 1.57 -11.82 8.04
C GLY A 56 2.96 -11.51 8.59
N GLY A 57 3.07 -10.57 9.53
CA GLY A 57 4.32 -10.18 10.17
C GLY A 57 4.72 -11.18 11.24
N ALA A 58 5.88 -11.82 11.08
CA ALA A 58 6.50 -12.53 12.20
C ALA A 58 6.71 -11.54 13.36
N PRO A 59 6.42 -11.92 14.62
CA PRO A 59 6.65 -11.07 15.79
C PRO A 59 8.16 -10.78 15.90
N GLY A 60 8.60 -9.64 15.38
CA GLY A 60 10.02 -9.24 15.31
C GLY A 60 10.45 -8.55 14.02
N GLY A 61 9.62 -8.48 12.97
CA GLY A 61 9.91 -7.71 11.77
C GLY A 61 9.39 -6.29 11.89
N GLY A 62 10.24 -5.35 12.32
CA GLY A 62 9.88 -3.94 12.40
C GLY A 62 9.29 -3.45 11.08
N ARG A 63 8.08 -2.89 11.13
CA ARG A 63 7.61 -1.96 10.09
C ARG A 63 8.76 -0.99 9.85
N GLU A 64 9.24 -0.88 8.62
CA GLU A 64 10.11 0.22 8.25
C GLU A 64 9.29 1.50 8.36
N GLU A 65 9.19 2.03 9.57
CA GLU A 65 8.76 3.38 9.84
C GLU A 65 9.88 4.27 9.29
N GLY A 66 9.81 4.51 7.97
CA GLY A 66 10.62 5.49 7.30
C GLY A 66 10.54 6.82 8.07
N PRO A 67 11.63 7.60 8.10
CA PRO A 67 11.73 8.77 8.97
C PRO A 67 10.50 9.65 8.79
N ARG A 68 9.70 9.81 9.86
CA ARG A 68 8.52 10.68 9.84
C ARG A 68 8.98 12.04 9.31
N PRO A 69 8.44 12.55 8.19
CA PRO A 69 8.82 13.86 7.72
C PRO A 69 8.48 14.83 8.85
N ALA A 70 9.51 15.46 9.42
CA ALA A 70 9.33 16.47 10.44
C ALA A 70 8.30 17.45 9.88
N ARG A 71 7.12 17.51 10.52
CA ARG A 71 6.08 18.48 10.19
C ARG A 71 6.78 19.81 10.04
N ARG A 72 6.88 20.35 8.82
CA ARG A 72 7.39 21.71 8.63
C ARG A 72 6.48 22.58 9.49
N ALA A 73 7.07 23.20 10.51
CA ALA A 73 6.43 24.30 11.20
C ALA A 73 6.38 25.43 10.17
N GLU A 74 5.21 25.63 9.58
CA GLU A 74 4.80 26.92 8.99
C GLU A 74 4.18 27.78 10.09
#